data_AF-A0A4R6QTY5-F1
#
_entry.id   AF-A0A4R6QTY5-F1
#
_cell.length_a   1.000
_cell.length_b   1.000
_cell.length_c   1.000
_cell.angle_alpha   90.00
_cell.angle_beta   90.00
_cell.angle_gamma   90.00
#
_symmetry.space_group_name_H-M   'P 1'
#
loop_
_entity.id
_entity.type
_entity.pdbx_description
1 polymer ?
#
loop_
_entity_poly.entity_id
_entity_poly.type
_entity_poly.pdbx_seq_one_letter_code
_entity_poly.pdbx_strand_id
1 'polypeptide(L)'
;MLPASFRAEVIEAVIAGKPAMVAAREAGMSCFWLRKWLRQAGVMLKPGKPSRHASSSVILPPAAKSFGAASGHGRRLQLADRILIELGIAQGHSPGEIASGLRVHRSTVFREIARHSLIAEDGRWGNHDAHYSAALAQFWADQARARPKAFKLETLPLLRRMVVAMLDQKLSPQQVSVRLRRLFPDDKNMQISHEALYQALYVQGAGALRHELKVEGAIRSGRKGRIPSSKLPARNKRSWLDGHRLADREEMLAAEHAGRKIPGHWEGDLVVGPNNSGIITLVERASRFTLLGRLPGTRDSTTVIDVLTTMVEDLPAAVKRSITWDQGTEMAQHSRFTVATGCPVFFCDPHSPWQRPTNENLNGQLRWEYPKGTDFNHVTDDELRTVQDMLNARPRVILDGATPSETLDELITTVALTD
;
A
#
# COMPACT_ATOMS: atom_id res chain seq x y z
N MET A 1 -58.01 -6.85 6.85
CA MET A 1 -56.78 -6.21 6.35
C MET A 1 -56.07 -5.64 7.57
N LEU A 2 -54.79 -5.95 7.80
CA LEU A 2 -54.09 -5.56 9.03
C LEU A 2 -53.53 -4.12 8.92
N PRO A 3 -53.69 -3.27 9.95
CA PRO A 3 -53.25 -1.87 9.94
C PRO A 3 -51.75 -1.69 9.66
N ALA A 4 -51.37 -0.54 9.08
CA ALA A 4 -49.97 -0.25 8.78
C ALA A 4 -49.09 -0.15 10.04
N SER A 5 -49.65 0.30 11.16
CA SER A 5 -48.98 0.33 12.48
C SER A 5 -48.62 -1.07 12.98
N PHE A 6 -49.56 -2.02 12.88
CA PHE A 6 -49.31 -3.42 13.23
C PHE A 6 -48.23 -4.06 12.35
N ARG A 7 -48.22 -3.73 11.05
CA ARG A 7 -47.15 -4.19 10.14
C ARG A 7 -45.78 -3.66 10.55
N ALA A 8 -45.71 -2.37 10.91
CA ALA A 8 -44.48 -1.73 11.35
C ALA A 8 -43.91 -2.38 12.60
N GLU A 9 -44.73 -2.61 13.62
CA GLU A 9 -44.33 -3.27 14.88
C GLU A 9 -43.70 -4.65 14.64
N VAL A 10 -44.33 -5.46 13.77
CA VAL A 10 -43.81 -6.80 13.44
C VAL A 10 -42.50 -6.72 12.65
N ILE A 11 -42.35 -5.75 11.74
CA ILE A 11 -41.10 -5.53 10.98
C ILE A 11 -39.98 -5.02 11.90
N GLU A 12 -40.28 -4.11 12.82
CA GLU A 12 -39.34 -3.57 13.80
C GLU A 12 -38.81 -4.65 14.73
N ALA A 13 -39.68 -5.53 15.24
CA ALA A 13 -39.26 -6.66 16.06
C ALA A 13 -38.24 -7.53 15.32
N VAL A 14 -38.46 -7.75 14.03
CA VAL A 14 -37.59 -8.54 13.16
C VAL A 14 -36.26 -7.82 12.91
N ILE A 15 -36.27 -6.51 12.65
CA ILE A 15 -35.05 -5.68 12.54
C ILE A 15 -34.27 -5.66 13.85
N ALA A 16 -34.93 -5.61 15.00
CA ALA A 16 -34.31 -5.68 16.33
C ALA A 16 -33.65 -7.05 16.63
N GLY A 17 -33.69 -8.00 15.69
CA GLY A 17 -33.01 -9.29 15.77
C GLY A 17 -33.94 -10.46 16.08
N LYS A 18 -35.26 -10.23 16.24
CA LYS A 18 -36.22 -11.33 16.44
C LYS A 18 -36.28 -12.20 15.17
N PRO A 19 -36.17 -13.54 15.26
CA PRO A 19 -36.32 -14.41 14.11
C PRO A 19 -37.68 -14.26 13.44
N ALA A 20 -37.73 -14.18 12.11
CA ALA A 20 -38.98 -13.91 11.38
C ALA A 20 -40.08 -14.96 11.67
N MET A 21 -39.72 -16.24 11.87
CA MET A 21 -40.71 -17.27 12.24
C MET A 21 -41.33 -17.03 13.63
N VAL A 22 -40.55 -16.53 14.58
CA VAL A 22 -41.02 -16.23 15.93
C VAL A 22 -41.94 -15.01 15.90
N ALA A 23 -41.52 -13.95 15.20
CA ALA A 23 -42.32 -12.75 15.01
C ALA A 23 -43.67 -13.05 14.31
N ALA A 24 -43.67 -13.90 13.27
CA ALA A 24 -44.90 -14.30 12.59
C ALA A 24 -45.86 -15.09 13.51
N ARG A 25 -45.31 -16.02 14.32
CA ARG A 25 -46.10 -16.82 15.27
C ARG A 25 -46.72 -15.96 16.36
N GLU A 26 -45.95 -15.04 16.96
CA GLU A 26 -46.43 -14.11 17.98
C GLU A 26 -47.50 -13.15 17.44
N ALA A 27 -47.33 -12.71 16.19
CA ALA A 27 -48.30 -11.85 15.52
C ALA A 27 -49.50 -12.62 14.94
N GLY A 28 -49.63 -13.92 15.21
CA GLY A 28 -50.76 -14.75 14.75
C GLY A 28 -50.88 -14.88 13.23
N MET A 29 -49.77 -14.81 12.49
CA MET A 29 -49.77 -14.78 11.03
C MET A 29 -48.82 -15.80 10.40
N SER A 30 -49.03 -16.07 9.10
CA SER A 30 -48.10 -16.90 8.33
C SER A 30 -46.80 -16.16 8.05
N CYS A 31 -45.67 -16.87 8.20
CA CYS A 31 -44.34 -16.39 7.83
C CYS A 31 -44.24 -15.98 6.36
N PHE A 32 -45.10 -16.52 5.48
CA PHE A 32 -45.20 -16.09 4.09
C PHE A 32 -45.61 -14.61 3.96
N TRP A 33 -46.64 -14.19 4.71
CA TRP A 33 -47.12 -12.82 4.70
C TRP A 33 -46.12 -11.85 5.33
N LEU A 34 -45.46 -12.25 6.42
CA LEU A 34 -44.37 -11.47 7.00
C LEU A 34 -43.20 -11.29 6.02
N ARG A 35 -42.79 -12.34 5.30
CA ARG A 35 -41.75 -12.24 4.26
C ARG A 35 -42.15 -11.29 3.12
N LYS A 36 -43.43 -11.27 2.75
CA LYS A 36 -43.97 -10.33 1.77
C LYS A 36 -43.88 -8.89 2.27
N TRP A 37 -44.26 -8.63 3.53
CA TRP A 37 -44.16 -7.31 4.15
C TRP A 37 -42.71 -6.85 4.30
N LEU A 38 -41.81 -7.73 4.73
CA LEU A 38 -40.38 -7.44 4.80
C LEU A 38 -39.85 -7.07 3.42
N ARG A 39 -40.21 -7.81 2.35
CA ARG A 39 -39.82 -7.48 0.97
C ARG A 39 -40.38 -6.15 0.49
N GLN A 40 -41.65 -5.85 0.77
CA GLN A 40 -42.30 -4.57 0.44
C GLN A 40 -41.67 -3.40 1.19
N ALA A 41 -41.30 -3.62 2.45
CA ALA A 41 -40.55 -2.68 3.25
C ALA A 41 -39.07 -2.59 2.83
N GLY A 42 -38.59 -3.44 1.91
CA GLY A 42 -37.20 -3.50 1.43
C GLY A 42 -36.25 -4.38 2.27
N VAL A 43 -36.70 -4.93 3.41
CA VAL A 43 -35.90 -5.75 4.32
C VAL A 43 -35.61 -7.13 3.70
N MET A 44 -34.33 -7.44 3.47
CA MET A 44 -33.90 -8.76 2.99
C MET A 44 -33.50 -9.66 4.16
N LEU A 45 -34.08 -10.87 4.23
CA LEU A 45 -33.71 -11.91 5.17
C LEU A 45 -32.56 -12.75 4.61
N LYS A 46 -31.63 -13.21 5.46
CA LYS A 46 -30.65 -14.23 5.06
C LYS A 46 -31.36 -15.58 4.89
N PRO A 47 -31.11 -16.35 3.81
CA PRO A 47 -31.48 -17.76 3.77
C PRO A 47 -30.76 -18.50 4.92
N GLY A 48 -31.51 -19.14 5.80
CA GLY A 48 -30.93 -20.03 6.82
C GLY A 48 -30.39 -21.31 6.17
N LYS A 49 -29.41 -21.97 6.81
CA LYS A 49 -29.02 -23.35 6.43
C LYS A 49 -30.24 -24.28 6.57
N PRO A 50 -30.41 -25.29 5.69
CA PRO A 50 -31.56 -26.18 5.74
C PRO A 50 -31.47 -27.08 6.97
N SER A 51 -32.10 -26.66 8.07
CA SER A 51 -32.40 -27.51 9.22
C SER A 51 -33.86 -27.31 9.63
N ARG A 52 -34.44 -28.29 10.34
CA ARG A 52 -35.87 -28.36 10.70
C ARG A 52 -36.39 -27.17 11.55
N HIS A 53 -35.50 -26.24 11.95
CA HIS A 53 -35.82 -25.00 12.66
C HIS A 53 -35.08 -23.78 12.05
N ALA A 54 -35.19 -23.59 10.73
CA ALA A 54 -34.52 -22.48 10.04
C ALA A 54 -35.01 -21.10 10.53
N SER A 55 -34.28 -20.49 11.47
CA SER A 55 -34.44 -19.09 11.86
C SER A 55 -33.92 -18.20 10.74
N SER A 56 -34.82 -17.50 10.05
CA SER A 56 -34.44 -16.43 9.12
C SER A 56 -34.09 -15.20 9.96
N SER A 57 -32.80 -14.88 10.11
CA SER A 57 -32.32 -13.66 10.73
C SER A 57 -32.23 -12.52 9.70
N VAL A 58 -32.53 -11.30 10.14
CA VAL A 58 -32.38 -10.08 9.31
C VAL A 58 -30.91 -9.83 9.05
N ILE A 59 -30.58 -9.40 7.83
CA ILE A 59 -29.32 -8.70 7.59
C ILE A 59 -29.45 -7.34 8.29
N LEU A 60 -29.09 -7.28 9.58
CA LEU A 60 -28.78 -6.00 10.19
C LEU A 60 -27.56 -5.45 9.44
N PRO A 61 -27.59 -4.22 8.90
CA PRO A 61 -26.36 -3.58 8.48
C PRO A 61 -25.43 -3.60 9.69
N PRO A 62 -24.13 -3.90 9.50
CA PRO A 62 -23.18 -3.76 10.60
C PRO A 62 -23.38 -2.37 11.19
N ALA A 63 -23.47 -2.28 12.53
CA ALA A 63 -23.58 -1.01 13.23
C ALA A 63 -22.63 -0.03 12.56
N ALA A 64 -23.18 0.99 11.89
CA ALA A 64 -22.37 1.93 11.16
C ALA A 64 -21.42 2.53 12.20
N LYS A 65 -20.12 2.23 12.07
CA LYS A 65 -19.09 2.95 12.81
C LYS A 65 -19.43 4.43 12.66
N SER A 66 -19.39 5.16 13.77
CA SER A 66 -19.56 6.61 13.78
C SER A 66 -18.44 7.24 12.94
N PHE A 67 -18.61 7.23 11.62
CA PHE A 67 -17.74 7.95 10.72
C PHE A 67 -18.02 9.42 10.96
N GLY A 68 -17.03 10.09 11.58
CA GLY A 68 -17.01 11.51 11.78
C GLY A 68 -17.22 12.26 10.45
N ALA A 69 -18.08 13.27 10.52
CA ALA A 69 -18.26 14.38 9.60
C ALA A 69 -18.47 14.11 8.09
N ALA A 70 -19.69 14.47 7.66
CA ALA A 70 -20.05 15.34 6.54
C ALA A 70 -19.65 14.97 5.08
N SER A 71 -20.68 14.68 4.28
CA SER A 71 -20.74 15.15 2.88
C SER A 71 -22.18 15.51 2.50
N GLY A 72 -22.39 16.73 2.01
CA GLY A 72 -23.69 17.30 1.62
C GLY A 72 -24.01 18.59 2.37
N HIS A 73 -24.50 19.62 1.66
CA HIS A 73 -24.98 20.86 2.27
C HIS A 73 -26.31 20.59 3.00
N GLY A 74 -26.32 20.74 4.33
CA GLY A 74 -27.51 20.66 5.18
C GLY A 74 -27.36 19.74 6.39
N ARG A 75 -28.08 20.07 7.48
CA ARG A 75 -28.20 19.21 8.67
C ARG A 75 -28.94 17.92 8.31
N ARG A 76 -28.31 16.77 8.54
CA ARG A 76 -28.95 15.45 8.37
C ARG A 76 -29.81 15.13 9.58
N LEU A 77 -31.01 14.59 9.34
CA LEU A 77 -31.89 14.08 10.39
C LEU A 77 -31.19 12.92 11.13
N GLN A 78 -31.12 13.02 12.45
CA GLN A 78 -30.66 11.96 13.35
C GLN A 78 -31.86 11.12 13.82
N LEU A 79 -31.61 10.03 14.55
CA LEU A 79 -32.67 9.21 15.14
C LEU A 79 -33.62 10.06 16.01
N ALA A 80 -33.07 10.96 16.83
CA ALA A 80 -33.88 11.87 17.64
C ALA A 80 -34.81 12.75 16.78
N ASP A 81 -34.31 13.25 15.65
CA ASP A 81 -35.14 14.05 14.73
C ASP A 81 -36.25 13.19 14.12
N ARG A 82 -35.98 11.93 13.80
CA ARG A 82 -36.97 10.98 13.25
C ARG A 82 -38.04 10.60 14.27
N ILE A 83 -37.68 10.44 15.55
CA ILE A 83 -38.63 10.21 16.65
C ILE A 83 -39.57 11.41 16.80
N LEU A 84 -39.04 12.63 16.71
CA LEU A 84 -39.85 13.84 16.74
C LEU A 84 -40.80 13.96 15.52
N ILE A 85 -40.38 13.49 14.34
CA ILE A 85 -41.26 13.38 13.17
C ILE A 85 -42.40 12.39 13.44
N GLU A 86 -42.08 11.21 13.97
CA GLU A 86 -43.07 10.17 14.30
C GLU A 86 -44.09 10.65 15.33
N LEU A 87 -43.63 11.28 16.42
CA LEU A 87 -44.50 11.89 17.43
C LEU A 87 -45.36 13.01 16.85
N GLY A 88 -44.78 13.88 16.01
CA GLY A 88 -45.51 14.96 15.37
C GLY A 88 -46.62 14.46 14.44
N ILE A 89 -46.37 13.38 13.70
CA ILE A 89 -47.40 12.72 12.87
C ILE A 89 -48.51 12.14 13.75
N ALA A 90 -48.17 11.47 14.85
CA ALA A 90 -49.14 10.92 15.79
C ALA A 90 -50.02 11.99 16.45
N GLN A 91 -49.49 13.20 16.62
CA GLN A 91 -50.20 14.38 17.14
C GLN A 91 -50.99 15.13 16.05
N GLY A 92 -50.94 14.69 14.79
CA GLY A 92 -51.65 15.32 13.68
C GLY A 92 -50.98 16.60 13.14
N HIS A 93 -49.71 16.87 13.50
CA HIS A 93 -48.99 18.02 12.98
C HIS A 93 -48.65 17.87 11.49
N SER A 94 -48.73 18.97 10.76
CA SER A 94 -48.31 19.05 9.37
C SER A 94 -46.78 18.95 9.24
N PRO A 95 -46.26 18.52 8.06
CA PRO A 95 -44.81 18.51 7.81
C PRO A 95 -44.13 19.88 8.00
N GLY A 96 -44.88 20.99 7.85
CA GLY A 96 -44.39 22.34 8.10
C GLY A 96 -44.20 22.64 9.58
N GLU A 97 -45.15 22.25 10.43
CA GLU A 97 -45.08 22.43 11.89
C GLU A 97 -43.96 21.58 12.50
N ILE A 98 -43.85 20.32 12.06
CA ILE A 98 -42.76 19.42 12.45
C ILE A 98 -41.40 20.00 12.03
N ALA A 99 -41.29 20.52 10.81
CA ALA A 99 -40.06 21.12 10.30
C ALA A 99 -39.65 22.37 11.09
N SER A 100 -40.60 23.20 11.50
CA SER A 100 -40.37 24.37 12.35
C SER A 100 -39.80 23.97 13.72
N GLY A 101 -40.38 22.96 14.36
CA GLY A 101 -39.88 22.42 15.64
C GLY A 101 -38.47 21.83 15.52
N LEU A 102 -38.17 21.18 14.39
CA LEU A 102 -36.86 20.60 14.09
C LEU A 102 -35.84 21.60 13.55
N ARG A 103 -36.23 22.85 13.24
CA ARG A 103 -35.40 23.86 12.57
C ARG A 103 -34.75 23.33 11.28
N VAL A 104 -35.53 22.65 10.45
CA VAL A 104 -35.14 22.18 9.11
C VAL A 104 -36.13 22.68 8.06
N HIS A 105 -35.77 22.63 6.78
CA HIS A 105 -36.69 23.01 5.72
C HIS A 105 -37.87 22.03 5.62
N ARG A 106 -39.09 22.52 5.35
CA ARG A 106 -40.31 21.68 5.21
C ARG A 106 -40.13 20.49 4.25
N SER A 107 -39.39 20.71 3.16
CA SER A 107 -39.13 19.66 2.16
C SER A 107 -38.23 18.54 2.70
N THR A 108 -37.43 18.79 3.73
CA THR A 108 -36.63 17.74 4.39
C THR A 108 -37.55 16.76 5.10
N VAL A 109 -38.49 17.25 5.93
CA VAL A 109 -39.47 16.42 6.63
C VAL A 109 -40.41 15.75 5.64
N PHE A 110 -40.93 16.48 4.65
CA PHE A 110 -41.81 15.90 3.63
C PHE A 110 -41.14 14.74 2.86
N ARG A 111 -39.89 14.92 2.40
CA ARG A 111 -39.15 13.87 1.69
C ARG A 111 -38.78 12.70 2.59
N GLU A 112 -38.52 12.94 3.87
CA GLU A 112 -38.27 11.89 4.86
C GLU A 112 -39.51 11.00 5.02
N ILE A 113 -40.66 11.61 5.29
CA ILE A 113 -41.94 10.91 5.44
C ILE A 113 -42.28 10.16 4.15
N ALA A 114 -42.24 10.83 3.00
CA ALA A 114 -42.57 10.21 1.72
C ALA A 114 -41.66 9.03 1.36
N ARG A 115 -40.39 9.04 1.80
CA ARG A 115 -39.43 7.97 1.50
C ARG A 115 -39.54 6.78 2.45
N HIS A 116 -39.96 7.02 3.70
CA HIS A 116 -39.84 6.02 4.77
C HIS A 116 -41.17 5.57 5.39
N SER A 117 -42.31 6.13 4.97
CA SER A 117 -43.63 5.63 5.38
C SER A 117 -43.99 4.30 4.71
N LEU A 118 -44.55 3.38 5.49
CA LEU A 118 -45.16 2.15 5.01
C LEU A 118 -46.60 2.44 4.54
N ILE A 119 -46.96 1.95 3.36
CA ILE A 119 -48.30 2.12 2.76
C ILE A 119 -49.04 0.77 2.83
N ALA A 120 -50.36 0.80 3.07
CA ALA A 120 -51.21 -0.37 2.96
C ALA A 120 -51.23 -0.97 1.54
N GLU A 121 -51.51 -2.27 1.43
CA GLU A 121 -51.32 -3.09 0.22
C GLU A 121 -52.19 -2.72 -1.00
N ASP A 122 -53.20 -1.85 -0.86
CA ASP A 122 -54.14 -1.50 -1.93
C ASP A 122 -53.63 -0.37 -2.86
N GLY A 123 -52.48 0.24 -2.58
CA GLY A 123 -51.69 1.01 -3.56
C GLY A 123 -52.39 2.22 -4.21
N ARG A 124 -53.59 2.61 -3.74
CA ARG A 124 -54.26 3.82 -4.21
C ARG A 124 -53.68 5.00 -3.44
N TRP A 125 -52.96 5.85 -4.15
CA TRP A 125 -52.52 7.15 -3.66
C TRP A 125 -53.72 7.87 -3.02
N GLY A 126 -53.66 8.07 -1.70
CA GLY A 126 -54.68 8.80 -0.95
C GLY A 126 -55.50 8.01 0.08
N ASN A 127 -55.15 6.77 0.45
CA ASN A 127 -55.88 6.07 1.52
C ASN A 127 -55.17 6.14 2.89
N HIS A 128 -55.97 6.33 3.93
CA HIS A 128 -55.66 6.88 5.27
C HIS A 128 -54.76 6.04 6.19
N ASP A 129 -54.02 5.06 5.67
CA ASP A 129 -53.34 4.04 6.48
C ASP A 129 -51.84 3.96 6.11
N ALA A 130 -51.18 5.12 6.07
CA ALA A 130 -49.74 5.25 5.94
C ALA A 130 -49.11 5.42 7.32
N HIS A 131 -48.13 4.57 7.67
CA HIS A 131 -47.47 4.61 8.97
C HIS A 131 -45.98 4.93 8.82
N TYR A 132 -45.55 5.99 9.49
CA TYR A 132 -44.15 6.37 9.59
C TYR A 132 -43.58 5.84 10.90
N SER A 133 -42.50 5.04 10.80
CA SER A 133 -41.74 4.57 11.96
C SER A 133 -40.35 5.20 11.97
N ALA A 134 -39.96 5.80 13.10
CA ALA A 134 -38.64 6.39 13.25
C ALA A 134 -37.52 5.33 13.20
N ALA A 135 -37.77 4.17 13.81
CA ALA A 135 -36.82 3.05 13.84
C ALA A 135 -36.55 2.52 12.42
N LEU A 136 -37.61 2.34 11.63
CA LEU A 136 -37.48 1.93 10.24
C LEU A 136 -36.76 3.00 9.41
N ALA A 137 -37.18 4.27 9.50
CA ALA A 137 -36.56 5.37 8.77
C ALA A 137 -35.06 5.48 9.08
N GLN A 138 -34.65 5.29 10.34
CA GLN A 138 -33.25 5.28 10.75
C GLN A 138 -32.47 4.13 10.13
N PHE A 139 -33.01 2.91 10.19
CA PHE A 139 -32.42 1.72 9.58
C PHE A 139 -32.20 1.90 8.06
N TRP A 140 -33.17 2.45 7.35
CA TRP A 140 -33.06 2.76 5.92
C TRP A 140 -32.00 3.81 5.63
N ALA A 141 -31.95 4.87 6.44
CA ALA A 141 -30.93 5.91 6.31
C ALA A 141 -29.51 5.37 6.56
N ASP A 142 -29.35 4.41 7.48
CA ASP A 142 -28.07 3.75 7.77
C ASP A 142 -27.62 2.84 6.62
N GLN A 143 -28.54 2.06 6.04
CA GLN A 143 -28.22 1.26 4.87
C GLN A 143 -27.84 2.12 3.66
N ALA A 144 -28.59 3.19 3.39
CA ALA A 144 -28.28 4.11 2.30
C ALA A 144 -26.95 4.86 2.51
N ARG A 145 -26.52 5.05 3.76
CA ARG A 145 -25.22 5.64 4.12
C ARG A 145 -24.04 4.73 3.76
N ALA A 146 -24.22 3.41 3.78
CA ALA A 146 -23.12 2.47 3.67
C ALA A 146 -22.34 2.57 2.34
N ARG A 147 -22.94 3.12 1.25
CA ARG A 147 -22.38 3.32 -0.10
C ARG A 147 -21.09 2.51 -0.37
N PRO A 148 -21.14 1.17 -0.36
CA PRO A 148 -19.95 0.37 -0.58
C PRO A 148 -19.53 0.53 -2.04
N LYS A 149 -18.38 1.17 -2.27
CA LYS A 149 -17.75 1.13 -3.60
C LYS A 149 -16.99 -0.18 -3.70
N ALA A 150 -17.30 -0.98 -4.73
CA ALA A 150 -16.51 -2.16 -5.04
C ALA A 150 -15.04 -1.75 -5.25
N PHE A 151 -14.12 -2.49 -4.63
CA PHE A 151 -12.70 -2.14 -4.73
C PHE A 151 -12.18 -2.45 -6.14
N LYS A 152 -11.22 -1.65 -6.62
CA LYS A 152 -10.66 -1.81 -7.97
C LYS A 152 -10.04 -3.21 -8.19
N LEU A 153 -9.42 -3.78 -7.16
CA LEU A 153 -8.84 -5.14 -7.18
C LEU A 153 -9.87 -6.27 -7.12
N GLU A 154 -11.12 -5.98 -6.79
CA GLU A 154 -12.22 -6.97 -6.84
C GLU A 154 -12.91 -6.97 -8.21
N THR A 155 -12.94 -5.80 -8.86
CA THR A 155 -13.59 -5.60 -10.15
C THR A 155 -12.68 -5.89 -11.35
N LEU A 156 -11.36 -5.86 -11.17
CA LEU A 156 -10.37 -6.05 -12.24
C LEU A 156 -9.45 -7.25 -11.96
N PRO A 157 -9.79 -8.46 -12.45
CA PRO A 157 -9.02 -9.68 -12.18
C PRO A 157 -7.58 -9.65 -12.71
N LEU A 158 -7.35 -9.02 -13.87
CA LEU A 158 -6.01 -8.90 -14.45
C LEU A 158 -5.09 -8.06 -13.55
N LEU A 159 -5.55 -6.87 -13.15
CA LEU A 159 -4.83 -6.00 -12.22
C LEU A 159 -4.51 -6.74 -10.91
N ARG A 160 -5.49 -7.45 -10.34
CA ARG A 160 -5.30 -8.23 -9.11
C ARG A 160 -4.20 -9.27 -9.25
N ARG A 161 -4.23 -10.07 -10.33
CA ARG A 161 -3.19 -11.09 -10.58
C ARG A 161 -1.80 -10.48 -10.70
N MET A 162 -1.66 -9.36 -11.41
CA MET A 162 -0.36 -8.69 -11.54
C MET A 162 0.14 -8.12 -10.22
N VAL A 163 -0.74 -7.48 -9.45
CA VAL A 163 -0.42 -6.98 -8.11
C VAL A 163 0.06 -8.12 -7.21
N VAL A 164 -0.68 -9.24 -7.15
CA VAL A 164 -0.30 -10.41 -6.35
C VAL A 164 1.05 -10.96 -6.78
N ALA A 165 1.27 -11.19 -8.08
CA ALA A 165 2.53 -11.71 -8.60
C ALA A 165 3.73 -10.81 -8.25
N MET A 166 3.57 -9.48 -8.33
CA MET A 166 4.63 -8.53 -7.98
C MET A 166 4.87 -8.47 -6.46
N LEU A 167 3.81 -8.54 -5.64
CA LEU A 167 3.94 -8.56 -4.18
C LEU A 167 4.60 -9.86 -3.69
N ASP A 168 4.30 -11.01 -4.32
CA ASP A 168 4.95 -12.30 -4.05
C ASP A 168 6.47 -12.26 -4.35
N GLN A 169 6.91 -11.40 -5.28
CA GLN A 169 8.32 -11.08 -5.52
C GLN A 169 8.91 -10.09 -4.51
N LYS A 170 8.26 -9.91 -3.36
CA LYS A 170 8.64 -8.97 -2.29
C LYS A 170 8.64 -7.49 -2.71
N LEU A 171 8.03 -7.11 -3.84
CA LEU A 171 7.95 -5.69 -4.24
C LEU A 171 7.07 -4.90 -3.26
N SER A 172 7.42 -3.65 -2.97
CA SER A 172 6.58 -2.81 -2.11
C SER A 172 5.37 -2.31 -2.90
N PRO A 173 4.26 -1.96 -2.22
CA PRO A 173 3.13 -1.29 -2.85
C PRO A 173 3.50 -0.08 -3.72
N GLN A 174 4.50 0.71 -3.29
CA GLN A 174 5.04 1.80 -4.11
C GLN A 174 5.72 1.31 -5.40
N GLN A 175 6.58 0.30 -5.32
CA GLN A 175 7.22 -0.31 -6.48
C GLN A 175 6.20 -0.90 -7.45
N VAL A 176 5.19 -1.61 -6.94
CA VAL A 176 4.10 -2.18 -7.76
C VAL A 176 3.35 -1.08 -8.49
N SER A 177 2.97 -0.01 -7.79
CA SER A 177 2.22 1.12 -8.36
C SER A 177 2.97 1.80 -9.52
N VAL A 178 4.26 2.11 -9.35
CA VAL A 178 5.06 2.75 -10.42
C VAL A 178 5.36 1.76 -11.55
N ARG A 179 5.63 0.48 -11.25
CA ARG A 179 5.90 -0.53 -12.26
C ARG A 179 4.71 -0.76 -13.17
N LEU A 180 3.50 -0.86 -12.61
CA LEU A 180 2.27 -1.01 -13.40
C LEU A 180 2.04 0.21 -14.30
N ARG A 181 2.31 1.42 -13.81
CA ARG A 181 2.20 2.64 -14.63
C ARG A 181 3.18 2.63 -15.81
N ARG A 182 4.41 2.15 -15.61
CA ARG A 182 5.42 2.03 -16.68
C ARG A 182 5.04 0.96 -17.70
N LEU A 183 4.56 -0.21 -17.25
CA LEU A 183 4.20 -1.31 -18.13
C LEU A 183 2.92 -1.05 -18.93
N PHE A 184 2.00 -0.25 -18.38
CA PHE A 184 0.70 0.05 -19.00
C PHE A 184 0.41 1.56 -18.93
N PRO A 185 1.14 2.39 -19.68
CA PRO A 185 1.01 3.85 -19.60
C PRO A 185 -0.40 4.31 -20.00
N ASP A 186 -0.99 3.68 -21.01
CA ASP A 186 -2.27 4.09 -21.60
C ASP A 186 -3.50 3.41 -20.96
N ASP A 187 -3.31 2.33 -20.18
CA ASP A 187 -4.41 1.60 -19.56
C ASP A 187 -4.70 2.09 -18.13
N LYS A 188 -5.71 2.95 -18.00
CA LYS A 188 -6.20 3.45 -16.70
C LYS A 188 -6.68 2.33 -15.77
N ASN A 189 -7.10 1.18 -16.28
CA ASN A 189 -7.50 0.04 -15.45
C ASN A 189 -6.30 -0.59 -14.75
N MET A 190 -5.11 -0.49 -15.33
CA MET A 190 -3.88 -1.03 -14.74
C MET A 190 -3.21 -0.07 -13.75
N GLN A 191 -3.70 1.16 -13.62
CA GLN A 191 -3.18 2.15 -12.68
C GLN A 191 -3.81 2.01 -11.29
N ILE A 192 -3.02 1.78 -10.25
CA ILE A 192 -3.48 1.74 -8.86
C ILE A 192 -2.53 2.51 -7.95
N SER A 193 -3.04 3.26 -6.98
CA SER A 193 -2.19 3.97 -6.01
C SER A 193 -1.62 2.99 -4.98
N HIS A 194 -0.40 3.26 -4.52
CA HIS A 194 0.21 2.47 -3.46
C HIS A 194 -0.57 2.53 -2.14
N GLU A 195 -1.30 3.61 -1.89
CA GLU A 195 -2.22 3.71 -0.75
C GLU A 195 -3.38 2.71 -0.87
N ALA A 196 -4.00 2.59 -2.05
CA ALA A 196 -5.06 1.59 -2.27
C ALA A 196 -4.54 0.16 -2.07
N LEU A 197 -3.29 -0.10 -2.47
CA LEU A 197 -2.62 -1.37 -2.19
C LEU A 197 -2.37 -1.59 -0.69
N TYR A 198 -1.92 -0.56 0.05
CA TYR A 198 -1.78 -0.65 1.51
C TYR A 198 -3.11 -0.90 2.22
N GLN A 199 -4.18 -0.22 1.80
CA GLN A 199 -5.53 -0.44 2.33
C GLN A 199 -5.99 -1.89 2.09
N ALA A 200 -5.75 -2.43 0.89
CA ALA A 200 -6.06 -3.83 0.57
C ALA A 200 -5.22 -4.86 1.35
N LEU A 201 -4.01 -4.49 1.81
CA LEU A 201 -3.15 -5.37 2.61
C LEU A 201 -3.48 -5.35 4.11
N TYR A 202 -3.88 -4.19 4.66
CA TYR A 202 -3.94 -3.98 6.10
C TYR A 202 -5.35 -3.74 6.67
N VAL A 203 -6.31 -3.28 5.88
CA VAL A 203 -7.66 -3.01 6.41
C VAL A 203 -8.51 -4.27 6.38
N GLN A 204 -8.82 -4.79 7.57
CA GLN A 204 -9.78 -5.88 7.75
C GLN A 204 -11.15 -5.47 7.18
N GLY A 205 -11.63 -6.23 6.19
CA GLY A 205 -12.88 -5.98 5.47
C GLY A 205 -12.73 -5.32 4.10
N ALA A 206 -11.52 -4.91 3.68
CA ALA A 206 -11.24 -4.27 2.38
C ALA A 206 -10.60 -5.22 1.33
N GLY A 207 -11.06 -6.48 1.29
CA GLY A 207 -10.68 -7.44 0.25
C GLY A 207 -9.68 -8.53 0.70
N ALA A 208 -9.84 -9.72 0.12
CA ALA A 208 -9.12 -10.95 0.46
C ALA A 208 -7.64 -11.00 0.02
N LEU A 209 -7.04 -9.87 -0.39
CA LEU A 209 -5.73 -9.85 -1.05
C LEU A 209 -4.63 -10.51 -0.20
N ARG A 210 -4.65 -10.28 1.11
CA ARG A 210 -3.67 -10.85 2.03
C ARG A 210 -3.70 -12.38 2.10
N HIS A 211 -4.86 -13.01 1.86
CA HIS A 211 -4.99 -14.47 1.87
C HIS A 211 -4.42 -15.13 0.60
N GLU A 212 -4.21 -14.37 -0.47
CA GLU A 212 -3.66 -14.88 -1.74
C GLU A 212 -2.14 -14.75 -1.82
N LEU A 213 -1.52 -14.00 -0.91
CA LEU A 213 -0.07 -13.81 -0.90
C LEU A 213 0.64 -15.03 -0.32
N LYS A 214 1.68 -15.49 -1.03
CA LYS A 214 2.54 -16.60 -0.59
C LYS A 214 3.57 -16.16 0.44
N VAL A 215 3.79 -14.85 0.58
CA VAL A 215 4.80 -14.28 1.47
C VAL A 215 4.14 -13.51 2.62
N GLU A 216 4.24 -14.04 3.84
CA GLU A 216 3.85 -13.34 5.07
C GLU A 216 4.92 -12.29 5.46
N GLY A 217 4.94 -11.12 4.83
CA GLY A 217 6.09 -10.22 5.12
C GLY A 217 6.04 -8.80 4.56
N ALA A 218 4.98 -8.05 4.82
CA ALA A 218 4.91 -6.64 4.40
C ALA A 218 5.60 -5.65 5.37
N ILE A 219 6.54 -6.07 6.23
CA ILE A 219 7.30 -5.16 7.10
C ILE A 219 8.79 -5.39 6.92
N ARG A 220 9.36 -4.66 5.96
CA ARG A 220 10.77 -4.65 5.56
C ARG A 220 11.78 -4.37 6.67
N SER A 221 11.37 -3.76 7.78
CA SER A 221 12.31 -3.41 8.84
C SER A 221 12.29 -4.36 10.03
N GLY A 222 11.21 -5.13 10.26
CA GLY A 222 11.01 -5.86 11.53
C GLY A 222 11.10 -4.97 12.79
N ARG A 223 11.27 -3.64 12.63
CA ARG A 223 11.57 -2.70 13.71
C ARG A 223 10.27 -2.30 14.38
N LYS A 224 10.15 -2.61 15.67
CA LYS A 224 9.04 -2.19 16.53
C LYS A 224 9.24 -0.78 17.13
N GLY A 225 10.36 -0.11 16.84
CA GLY A 225 10.68 1.21 17.40
C GLY A 225 11.86 1.90 16.71
N ARG A 226 12.05 3.19 17.04
CA ARG A 226 13.18 4.00 16.57
C ARG A 226 14.45 3.59 17.32
N ILE A 227 15.53 3.38 16.57
CA ILE A 227 16.85 3.09 17.14
C ILE A 227 17.44 4.42 17.67
N PRO A 228 17.93 4.48 18.92
CA PRO A 228 18.65 5.64 19.42
C PRO A 228 19.90 5.89 18.57
N SER A 229 20.30 7.16 18.41
CA SER A 229 21.58 7.49 17.75
C SER A 229 22.73 6.75 18.45
N SER A 230 23.59 6.08 17.68
CA SER A 230 24.76 5.40 18.25
C SER A 230 25.74 6.41 18.82
N LYS A 231 26.14 6.24 20.08
CA LYS A 231 27.24 6.99 20.72
C LYS A 231 28.59 6.45 20.22
N LEU A 232 28.93 6.73 18.97
CA LEU A 232 30.26 6.43 18.45
C LEU A 232 31.29 7.34 19.14
N PRO A 233 32.48 6.83 19.48
CA PRO A 233 33.55 7.65 20.05
C PRO A 233 33.97 8.77 19.10
N ALA A 234 34.47 9.87 19.67
CA ALA A 234 35.01 10.99 18.90
C ALA A 234 36.19 10.53 18.03
N ARG A 235 36.13 10.83 16.73
CA ARG A 235 36.99 10.23 15.70
C ARG A 235 38.19 11.10 15.33
N ASN A 236 39.24 10.41 14.91
CA ASN A 236 40.53 10.96 14.50
C ASN A 236 40.40 11.77 13.18
N LYS A 237 41.07 12.92 13.07
CA LYS A 237 40.98 13.86 11.93
C LYS A 237 41.99 13.58 10.79
N ARG A 238 42.83 12.55 10.92
CA ARG A 238 43.83 12.24 9.89
C ARG A 238 43.20 11.49 8.72
N SER A 239 43.10 12.17 7.58
CA SER A 239 43.02 11.50 6.27
C SER A 239 44.43 11.05 5.91
N TRP A 240 44.56 9.80 5.45
CA TRP A 240 45.84 9.22 5.01
C TRP A 240 45.97 9.22 3.48
N LEU A 241 45.05 9.90 2.78
CA LEU A 241 44.93 9.98 1.34
C LEU A 241 45.09 11.44 0.90
N ASP A 242 46.21 11.76 0.27
CA ASP A 242 46.43 13.05 -0.41
C ASP A 242 46.10 12.91 -1.90
N GLY A 243 45.30 13.84 -2.46
CA GLY A 243 45.08 13.97 -3.91
C GLY A 243 43.96 13.15 -4.56
N HIS A 244 43.06 12.55 -3.77
CA HIS A 244 41.97 11.69 -4.29
C HIS A 244 40.60 11.98 -3.62
N ARG A 245 40.31 13.23 -3.27
CA ARG A 245 39.05 13.59 -2.61
C ARG A 245 37.89 13.64 -3.58
N LEU A 246 36.68 13.54 -3.04
CA LEU A 246 35.45 13.67 -3.84
C LEU A 246 35.30 15.08 -4.43
N ALA A 247 35.79 16.10 -3.75
CA ALA A 247 35.87 17.45 -4.31
C ALA A 247 36.70 17.47 -5.61
N ASP A 248 37.84 16.77 -5.63
CA ASP A 248 38.70 16.67 -6.81
C ASP A 248 37.97 15.99 -7.98
N ARG A 249 37.11 15.01 -7.69
CA ARG A 249 36.21 14.39 -8.68
C ARG A 249 35.17 15.38 -9.21
N GLU A 250 34.52 16.11 -8.33
CA GLU A 250 33.46 17.05 -8.69
C GLU A 250 34.02 18.20 -9.53
N GLU A 251 35.26 18.62 -9.29
CA GLU A 251 35.99 19.56 -10.13
C GLU A 251 36.38 18.95 -11.48
N MET A 252 36.99 17.76 -11.47
CA MET A 252 37.50 17.09 -12.69
C MET A 252 36.38 16.66 -13.65
N LEU A 253 35.18 16.38 -13.12
CA LEU A 253 34.06 15.80 -13.86
C LEU A 253 32.75 16.58 -13.62
N ALA A 254 32.85 17.88 -13.35
CA ALA A 254 31.72 18.75 -13.00
C ALA A 254 30.58 18.72 -14.03
N ALA A 255 30.94 18.72 -15.32
CA ALA A 255 30.01 18.67 -16.44
C ALA A 255 29.22 17.34 -16.50
N GLU A 256 29.81 16.25 -16.01
CA GLU A 256 29.26 14.90 -16.11
C GLU A 256 28.41 14.51 -14.89
N HIS A 257 28.66 15.14 -13.75
CA HIS A 257 28.04 14.79 -12.47
C HIS A 257 26.72 15.51 -12.17
N ALA A 258 26.44 16.62 -12.84
CA ALA A 258 25.22 17.40 -12.62
C ALA A 258 23.97 16.56 -12.96
N GLY A 259 23.30 16.04 -11.93
CA GLY A 259 22.02 15.35 -12.06
C GLY A 259 22.09 13.84 -12.30
N ARG A 260 23.25 13.19 -12.15
CA ARG A 260 23.42 11.71 -12.26
C ARG A 260 22.88 11.12 -13.57
N LYS A 261 23.06 11.83 -14.68
CA LYS A 261 22.54 11.42 -15.99
C LYS A 261 23.53 10.60 -16.81
N ILE A 262 24.82 10.74 -16.53
CA ILE A 262 25.87 10.04 -17.25
C ILE A 262 26.15 8.70 -16.55
N PRO A 263 26.09 7.57 -17.28
CA PRO A 263 26.39 6.28 -16.71
C PRO A 263 27.90 6.11 -16.48
N GLY A 264 28.25 5.14 -15.63
CA GLY A 264 29.64 4.71 -15.42
C GLY A 264 30.33 5.32 -14.22
N HIS A 265 29.60 6.08 -13.43
CA HIS A 265 30.04 6.53 -12.12
C HIS A 265 29.49 5.59 -11.05
N TRP A 266 30.36 4.96 -10.27
CA TRP A 266 29.99 3.94 -9.29
C TRP A 266 30.22 4.41 -7.85
N GLU A 267 29.28 4.11 -6.96
CA GLU A 267 29.44 4.22 -5.52
C GLU A 267 29.78 2.82 -4.98
N GLY A 268 30.94 2.68 -4.34
CA GLY A 268 31.40 1.40 -3.79
C GLY A 268 31.41 1.37 -2.27
N ASP A 269 31.06 0.23 -1.67
CA ASP A 269 31.04 0.01 -0.22
C ASP A 269 31.40 -1.44 0.15
N LEU A 270 31.71 -1.66 1.43
CA LEU A 270 31.98 -3.00 1.97
C LEU A 270 30.94 -3.42 3.00
N VAL A 271 30.18 -4.47 2.68
CA VAL A 271 29.24 -5.11 3.61
C VAL A 271 29.96 -6.21 4.37
N VAL A 272 30.30 -5.93 5.63
CA VAL A 272 31.08 -6.84 6.48
C VAL A 272 30.23 -7.93 7.14
N GLY A 273 30.76 -9.15 7.14
CA GLY A 273 30.27 -10.33 7.86
C GLY A 273 31.24 -10.76 8.98
N PRO A 274 30.87 -11.77 9.79
CA PRO A 274 31.77 -12.40 10.75
C PRO A 274 32.91 -13.14 10.05
N ASN A 275 33.90 -13.62 10.83
CA ASN A 275 35.00 -14.45 10.33
C ASN A 275 35.75 -13.84 9.14
N ASN A 276 35.95 -12.52 9.23
CA ASN A 276 36.61 -11.70 8.22
C ASN A 276 36.04 -11.84 6.80
N SER A 277 34.77 -12.22 6.67
CA SER A 277 34.07 -12.31 5.39
C SER A 277 33.40 -10.99 5.01
N GLY A 278 33.15 -10.77 3.72
CA GLY A 278 32.48 -9.57 3.25
C GLY A 278 31.89 -9.70 1.85
N ILE A 279 31.11 -8.69 1.46
CA ILE A 279 30.66 -8.46 0.09
C ILE A 279 31.02 -7.03 -0.30
N ILE A 280 31.72 -6.87 -1.41
CA ILE A 280 31.89 -5.60 -2.10
C ILE A 280 30.58 -5.28 -2.81
N THR A 281 30.05 -4.09 -2.60
CA THR A 281 28.91 -3.57 -3.37
C THR A 281 29.38 -2.42 -4.24
N LEU A 282 29.08 -2.47 -5.54
CA LEU A 282 29.27 -1.37 -6.48
C LEU A 282 27.91 -1.01 -7.05
N VAL A 283 27.50 0.26 -6.92
CA VAL A 283 26.22 0.74 -7.43
C VAL A 283 26.42 1.90 -8.40
N GLU A 284 25.96 1.73 -9.63
CA GLU A 284 26.04 2.74 -10.68
C GLU A 284 25.07 3.89 -10.38
N ARG A 285 25.54 5.14 -10.52
CA ARG A 285 24.85 6.33 -9.99
C ARG A 285 23.69 6.80 -10.87
N ALA A 286 23.59 6.44 -12.13
CA ALA A 286 22.44 6.79 -12.97
C ALA A 286 21.33 5.72 -12.86
N SER A 287 21.66 4.50 -13.24
CA SER A 287 20.81 3.31 -13.35
C SER A 287 20.55 2.58 -12.04
N ARG A 288 21.37 2.77 -11.00
CA ARG A 288 21.37 1.95 -9.77
C ARG A 288 21.75 0.48 -10.02
N PHE A 289 22.34 0.17 -11.18
CA PHE A 289 22.79 -1.18 -11.47
C PHE A 289 23.85 -1.58 -10.45
N THR A 290 23.70 -2.79 -9.91
CA THR A 290 24.49 -3.26 -8.78
C THR A 290 25.36 -4.42 -9.21
N LEU A 291 26.63 -4.37 -8.83
CA LEU A 291 27.56 -5.49 -8.87
C LEU A 291 27.92 -5.89 -7.44
N LEU A 292 28.00 -7.20 -7.20
CA LEU A 292 28.36 -7.79 -5.91
C LEU A 292 29.58 -8.70 -6.08
N GLY A 293 30.60 -8.48 -5.26
CA GLY A 293 31.81 -9.31 -5.21
C GLY A 293 31.98 -9.94 -3.85
N ARG A 294 32.17 -11.26 -3.79
CA ARG A 294 32.36 -11.97 -2.52
C ARG A 294 33.81 -11.89 -2.04
N LEU A 295 33.99 -11.72 -0.74
CA LEU A 295 35.30 -11.74 -0.06
C LEU A 295 35.30 -12.84 1.01
N PRO A 296 35.65 -14.09 0.66
CA PRO A 296 35.72 -15.19 1.62
C PRO A 296 37.02 -15.11 2.45
N GLY A 297 36.87 -15.06 3.77
CA GLY A 297 37.94 -15.23 4.77
C GLY A 297 38.94 -14.08 4.88
N THR A 298 39.00 -13.18 3.90
CA THR A 298 39.99 -12.09 3.84
C THR A 298 39.40 -10.82 3.23
N ARG A 299 39.68 -9.67 3.87
CA ARG A 299 39.28 -8.31 3.45
C ARG A 299 40.47 -7.35 3.47
N ASP A 300 41.68 -7.86 3.26
CA ASP A 300 42.83 -6.98 3.10
C ASP A 300 42.74 -6.21 1.77
N SER A 301 43.56 -5.17 1.65
CA SER A 301 43.49 -4.28 0.50
C SER A 301 43.84 -4.99 -0.81
N THR A 302 44.76 -5.95 -0.80
CA THR A 302 45.12 -6.71 -2.00
C THR A 302 43.90 -7.48 -2.52
N THR A 303 43.27 -8.25 -1.65
CA THR A 303 42.12 -9.10 -1.98
C THR A 303 40.93 -8.27 -2.45
N VAL A 304 40.65 -7.15 -1.76
CA VAL A 304 39.56 -6.24 -2.12
C VAL A 304 39.78 -5.65 -3.51
N ILE A 305 41.01 -5.19 -3.81
CA ILE A 305 41.35 -4.62 -5.11
C ILE A 305 41.32 -5.67 -6.23
N ASP A 306 41.79 -6.89 -5.98
CA ASP A 306 41.76 -7.96 -6.99
C ASP A 306 40.31 -8.32 -7.36
N VAL A 307 39.42 -8.52 -6.37
CA VAL A 307 37.99 -8.77 -6.61
C VAL A 307 37.32 -7.58 -7.29
N LEU A 308 37.60 -6.35 -6.84
CA LEU A 308 37.05 -5.13 -7.44
C LEU A 308 37.45 -5.00 -8.91
N THR A 309 38.69 -5.36 -9.25
CA THR A 309 39.19 -5.37 -10.63
C THR A 309 38.40 -6.37 -11.48
N THR A 310 38.24 -7.61 -11.02
CA THR A 310 37.44 -8.63 -11.73
C THR A 310 35.99 -8.18 -11.94
N MET A 311 35.36 -7.54 -10.93
CA MET A 311 33.98 -7.09 -11.05
C MET A 311 33.75 -6.09 -12.19
N VAL A 312 34.75 -5.24 -12.47
CA VAL A 312 34.61 -4.20 -13.49
C VAL A 312 35.29 -4.56 -14.81
N GLU A 313 36.12 -5.60 -14.86
CA GLU A 313 36.96 -5.93 -16.02
C GLU A 313 36.16 -5.97 -17.33
N ASP A 314 35.05 -6.71 -17.33
CA ASP A 314 34.20 -6.93 -18.50
C ASP A 314 33.19 -5.79 -18.77
N LEU A 315 33.18 -4.74 -17.96
CA LEU A 315 32.29 -3.61 -18.19
C LEU A 315 32.71 -2.80 -19.43
N PRO A 316 31.76 -2.44 -20.31
CA PRO A 316 32.03 -1.53 -21.42
C PRO A 316 32.66 -0.21 -20.93
N ALA A 317 33.57 0.36 -21.74
CA ALA A 317 34.24 1.60 -21.40
C ALA A 317 33.26 2.74 -21.06
N ALA A 318 32.11 2.80 -21.76
CA ALA A 318 31.05 3.78 -21.54
C ALA A 318 30.49 3.78 -20.10
N VAL A 319 30.58 2.65 -19.39
CA VAL A 319 30.09 2.47 -18.02
C VAL A 319 31.25 2.28 -17.01
N LYS A 320 32.49 2.64 -17.37
CA LYS A 320 33.68 2.53 -16.52
C LYS A 320 34.39 3.89 -16.39
N ARG A 321 33.74 4.87 -15.75
CA ARG A 321 34.23 6.26 -15.65
C ARG A 321 34.88 6.63 -14.32
N SER A 322 34.31 6.25 -13.19
CA SER A 322 34.91 6.53 -11.87
C SER A 322 34.32 5.66 -10.77
N ILE A 323 35.08 5.38 -9.72
CA ILE A 323 34.56 4.81 -8.46
C ILE A 323 34.69 5.84 -7.34
N THR A 324 33.66 5.95 -6.51
CA THR A 324 33.70 6.68 -5.24
C THR A 324 33.58 5.72 -4.06
N TRP A 325 34.51 5.81 -3.10
CA TRP A 325 34.56 4.96 -1.91
C TRP A 325 34.69 5.79 -0.62
N ASP A 326 34.56 5.18 0.56
CA ASP A 326 34.95 5.81 1.82
C ASP A 326 36.47 5.66 2.09
N GLN A 327 36.99 6.32 3.12
CA GLN A 327 38.44 6.28 3.44
C GLN A 327 38.85 5.03 4.22
N GLY A 328 38.26 3.87 3.88
CA GLY A 328 38.57 2.57 4.48
C GLY A 328 39.97 2.09 4.15
N THR A 329 40.59 1.36 5.09
CA THR A 329 41.94 0.80 4.91
C THR A 329 42.00 -0.28 3.83
N GLU A 330 40.87 -0.89 3.50
CA GLU A 330 40.72 -1.82 2.39
C GLU A 330 41.05 -1.19 1.02
N MET A 331 40.99 0.13 0.89
CA MET A 331 41.33 0.83 -0.34
C MET A 331 42.78 1.33 -0.42
N ALA A 332 43.69 0.83 0.44
CA ALA A 332 45.10 1.21 0.43
C ALA A 332 45.78 1.13 -0.93
N GLN A 333 45.50 0.06 -1.66
CA GLN A 333 46.11 -0.24 -2.94
C GLN A 333 45.23 0.19 -4.12
N HIS A 334 44.31 1.15 -3.94
CA HIS A 334 43.43 1.68 -5.00
C HIS A 334 44.17 2.17 -6.27
N SER A 335 45.44 2.57 -6.15
CA SER A 335 46.27 2.92 -7.30
C SER A 335 46.46 1.74 -8.24
N ARG A 336 46.60 0.50 -7.73
CA ARG A 336 46.66 -0.72 -8.55
C ARG A 336 45.38 -0.92 -9.35
N PHE A 337 44.22 -0.68 -8.75
CA PHE A 337 42.93 -0.74 -9.44
C PHE A 337 42.86 0.28 -10.59
N THR A 338 43.27 1.52 -10.32
CA THR A 338 43.24 2.59 -11.34
C THR A 338 44.16 2.25 -12.51
N VAL A 339 45.36 1.74 -12.24
CA VAL A 339 46.32 1.32 -13.28
C VAL A 339 45.78 0.13 -14.09
N ALA A 340 45.17 -0.86 -13.44
CA ALA A 340 44.67 -2.05 -14.12
C ALA A 340 43.43 -1.78 -14.98
N THR A 341 42.55 -0.88 -14.55
CA THR A 341 41.22 -0.70 -15.17
C THR A 341 41.07 0.61 -15.95
N GLY A 342 41.99 1.56 -15.76
CA GLY A 342 41.84 2.94 -16.23
C GLY A 342 40.76 3.74 -15.49
N CYS A 343 40.08 3.14 -14.49
CA CYS A 343 38.97 3.76 -13.78
C CYS A 343 39.49 4.50 -12.54
N PRO A 344 39.41 5.85 -12.48
CA PRO A 344 39.88 6.62 -11.34
C PRO A 344 39.02 6.38 -10.09
N VAL A 345 39.71 6.30 -8.95
CA VAL A 345 39.08 6.15 -7.62
C VAL A 345 39.15 7.47 -6.86
N PHE A 346 38.03 7.83 -6.25
CA PHE A 346 37.87 9.02 -5.42
C PHE A 346 37.29 8.65 -4.06
N PHE A 347 37.63 9.44 -3.04
CA PHE A 347 37.25 9.18 -1.67
C PHE A 347 36.37 10.27 -1.10
N CYS A 348 35.31 9.84 -0.43
CA CYS A 348 34.45 10.75 0.31
C CYS A 348 35.20 11.42 1.44
N ASP A 349 34.75 12.60 1.82
CA ASP A 349 35.30 13.29 2.96
C ASP A 349 34.97 12.51 4.25
N PRO A 350 35.88 12.49 5.23
CA PRO A 350 35.59 11.88 6.52
C PRO A 350 34.34 12.52 7.13
N HIS A 351 33.41 11.68 7.60
CA HIS A 351 32.15 12.09 8.23
C HIS A 351 31.10 12.68 7.29
N SER A 352 31.21 12.42 5.99
CA SER A 352 30.24 12.87 4.98
C SER A 352 29.44 11.72 4.35
N PRO A 353 28.65 10.93 5.11
CA PRO A 353 27.92 9.78 4.56
C PRO A 353 26.90 10.16 3.48
N TRP A 354 26.39 11.41 3.50
CA TRP A 354 25.49 11.95 2.48
C TRP A 354 26.11 12.04 1.08
N GLN A 355 27.44 11.91 0.95
CA GLN A 355 28.13 11.84 -0.34
C GLN A 355 27.92 10.49 -1.07
N ARG A 356 27.46 9.43 -0.36
CA ARG A 356 27.14 8.11 -0.95
C ARG A 356 25.75 7.59 -0.53
N PRO A 357 24.67 8.32 -0.81
CA PRO A 357 23.35 7.97 -0.32
C PRO A 357 22.78 6.72 -1.02
N THR A 358 23.36 6.28 -2.15
CA THR A 358 22.82 5.16 -2.92
C THR A 358 23.11 3.82 -2.24
N ASN A 359 24.31 3.67 -1.68
CA ASN A 359 24.77 2.43 -1.06
C ASN A 359 23.99 2.08 0.20
N GLU A 360 23.55 3.06 1.00
CA GLU A 360 22.76 2.77 2.20
C GLU A 360 21.45 2.02 1.89
N ASN A 361 20.72 2.47 0.87
CA ASN A 361 19.47 1.84 0.48
C ASN A 361 19.68 0.47 -0.20
N LEU A 362 20.77 0.31 -0.95
CA LEU A 362 21.13 -0.98 -1.56
C LEU A 362 21.57 -1.98 -0.51
N ASN A 363 22.49 -1.61 0.37
CA ASN A 363 22.93 -2.45 1.48
C ASN A 363 21.77 -2.84 2.38
N GLY A 364 20.80 -1.95 2.60
CA GLY A 364 19.56 -2.28 3.31
C GLY A 364 18.76 -3.42 2.67
N GLN A 365 18.74 -3.50 1.34
CA GLN A 365 18.08 -4.58 0.60
C GLN A 365 18.91 -5.87 0.57
N LEU A 366 20.22 -5.75 0.40
CA LEU A 366 21.12 -6.89 0.52
C LEU A 366 20.99 -7.54 1.90
N ARG A 367 20.81 -6.73 2.95
CA ARG A 367 20.58 -7.19 4.32
C ARG A 367 19.22 -7.87 4.56
N TRP A 368 18.29 -7.82 3.60
CA TRP A 368 17.07 -8.63 3.66
C TRP A 368 17.31 -10.07 3.23
N GLU A 369 18.18 -10.27 2.24
CA GLU A 369 18.56 -11.62 1.79
C GLU A 369 19.69 -12.19 2.68
N TYR A 370 20.59 -11.33 3.15
CA TYR A 370 21.68 -11.68 4.07
C TYR A 370 21.62 -10.85 5.37
N PRO A 371 20.83 -11.28 6.36
CA PRO A 371 20.70 -10.59 7.64
C PRO A 371 22.04 -10.27 8.32
N LYS A 372 22.02 -9.32 9.26
CA LYS A 372 23.23 -8.99 10.04
C LYS A 372 23.71 -10.24 10.80
N GLY A 373 24.99 -10.60 10.62
CA GLY A 373 25.57 -11.81 11.20
C GLY A 373 25.71 -12.97 10.22
N THR A 374 25.18 -12.87 8.99
CA THR A 374 25.48 -13.83 7.91
C THR A 374 26.97 -13.91 7.67
N ASP A 375 27.54 -15.11 7.79
CA ASP A 375 28.91 -15.42 7.40
C ASP A 375 28.99 -15.65 5.89
N PHE A 376 29.64 -14.73 5.17
CA PHE A 376 29.76 -14.80 3.72
C PHE A 376 30.76 -15.85 3.23
N ASN A 377 31.48 -16.51 4.15
CA ASN A 377 32.28 -17.69 3.82
C ASN A 377 31.42 -18.87 3.34
N HIS A 378 30.18 -18.94 3.82
CA HIS A 378 29.23 -20.01 3.47
C HIS A 378 28.29 -19.63 2.33
N VAL A 379 28.34 -18.38 1.86
CA VAL A 379 27.60 -17.93 0.68
C VAL A 379 28.41 -18.28 -0.56
N THR A 380 27.77 -18.89 -1.54
CA THR A 380 28.37 -19.21 -2.83
C THR A 380 28.29 -18.04 -3.81
N ASP A 381 29.15 -18.03 -4.83
CA ASP A 381 29.11 -16.99 -5.87
C ASP A 381 27.82 -17.05 -6.71
N ASP A 382 27.23 -18.25 -6.90
CA ASP A 382 25.95 -18.43 -7.60
C ASP A 382 24.75 -17.90 -6.80
N GLU A 383 24.73 -18.12 -5.49
CA GLU A 383 23.73 -17.50 -4.60
C GLU A 383 23.86 -15.98 -4.63
N LEU A 384 25.09 -15.46 -4.58
CA LEU A 384 25.33 -14.02 -4.64
C LEU A 384 24.90 -13.42 -5.98
N ARG A 385 25.16 -14.12 -7.10
CA ARG A 385 24.71 -13.73 -8.44
C ARG A 385 23.19 -13.72 -8.54
N THR A 386 22.51 -14.71 -7.97
CA THR A 386 21.04 -14.74 -7.91
C THR A 386 20.49 -13.51 -7.19
N VAL A 387 21.10 -13.11 -6.07
CA VAL A 387 20.72 -11.89 -5.33
C VAL A 387 21.03 -10.63 -6.15
N GLN A 388 22.17 -10.57 -6.83
CA GLN A 388 22.51 -9.46 -7.73
C GLN A 388 21.47 -9.29 -8.84
N ASP A 389 21.11 -10.38 -9.53
CA ASP A 389 20.13 -10.36 -10.62
C ASP A 389 18.76 -9.95 -10.12
N MET A 390 18.36 -10.45 -8.95
CA MET A 390 17.12 -10.02 -8.29
C MET A 390 17.13 -8.51 -7.99
N LEU A 391 18.25 -7.96 -7.49
CA LEU A 391 18.37 -6.53 -7.20
C LEU A 391 18.31 -5.66 -8.47
N ASN A 392 18.88 -6.17 -9.57
CA ASN A 392 18.91 -5.50 -10.87
C ASN A 392 17.61 -5.66 -11.68
N ALA A 393 16.81 -6.70 -11.41
CA ALA A 393 15.46 -6.87 -11.94
C ALA A 393 14.39 -6.13 -11.13
N ARG A 394 14.76 -5.54 -9.98
CA ARG A 394 13.79 -4.90 -9.07
C ARG A 394 13.46 -3.48 -9.51
N PRO A 395 12.19 -3.14 -9.80
CA PRO A 395 11.82 -1.77 -10.19
C PRO A 395 12.12 -0.77 -9.08
N ARG A 396 12.61 0.41 -9.46
CA ARG A 396 12.98 1.50 -8.55
C ARG A 396 12.02 2.66 -8.68
N VAL A 397 11.55 3.20 -7.56
CA VAL A 397 10.70 4.40 -7.54
C VAL A 397 11.46 5.61 -8.10
N ILE A 398 12.76 5.73 -7.81
CA ILE A 398 13.62 6.81 -8.34
C ILE A 398 13.86 6.72 -9.85
N LEU A 399 13.58 5.57 -10.48
CA LEU A 399 13.68 5.34 -11.92
C LEU A 399 12.29 5.22 -12.56
N ASP A 400 11.27 5.81 -11.92
CA ASP A 400 9.88 5.79 -12.39
C ASP A 400 9.34 4.38 -12.73
N GLY A 401 9.78 3.38 -11.96
CA GLY A 401 9.37 1.99 -12.12
C GLY A 401 10.17 1.18 -13.14
N ALA A 402 11.22 1.76 -13.74
CA ALA A 402 12.23 1.00 -14.47
C ALA A 402 13.06 0.14 -13.52
N THR A 403 13.58 -0.97 -14.03
CA THR A 403 14.59 -1.76 -13.32
C THR A 403 15.99 -1.18 -13.58
N PRO A 404 16.96 -1.42 -12.69
CA PRO A 404 18.34 -1.04 -12.95
C PRO A 404 18.91 -1.61 -14.26
N SER A 405 18.58 -2.87 -14.59
CA SER A 405 18.98 -3.46 -15.87
C SER A 405 18.39 -2.71 -17.07
N GLU A 406 17.08 -2.43 -17.06
CA GLU A 406 16.42 -1.67 -18.13
C GLU A 406 17.06 -0.28 -18.30
N THR A 407 17.31 0.40 -17.18
CA THR A 407 17.86 1.75 -17.21
C THR A 407 19.31 1.77 -17.70
N LEU A 408 20.13 0.81 -17.28
CA LEU A 408 21.51 0.71 -17.75
C LEU A 408 21.57 0.41 -19.25
N ASP A 409 20.72 -0.50 -19.74
CA ASP A 409 20.63 -0.86 -21.15
C ASP A 409 20.19 0.34 -22.02
N GLU A 410 19.18 1.09 -21.58
CA GLU A 410 18.74 2.34 -22.21
C GLU A 410 19.88 3.38 -22.28
N LEU A 411 20.66 3.53 -21.20
CA LEU A 411 21.77 4.48 -21.14
C LEU A 411 22.94 4.06 -22.03
N ILE A 412 23.33 2.78 -22.03
CA ILE A 412 24.41 2.26 -22.89
C ILE A 412 24.02 2.43 -24.36
N THR A 413 22.79 2.08 -24.72
CA THR A 413 22.30 2.22 -26.10
C THR A 413 22.28 3.68 -26.54
N THR A 414 21.87 4.60 -25.66
CA THR A 414 21.85 6.03 -25.97
C THR A 414 23.25 6.57 -26.23
N VAL A 415 24.24 6.19 -25.41
CA VAL A 415 25.64 6.60 -25.59
C VAL A 415 26.21 6.06 -26.90
N ALA A 416 25.95 4.79 -27.22
CA ALA A 416 26.40 4.16 -28.46
C ALA A 416 25.78 4.76 -29.73
N LEU A 417 24.66 5.49 -29.63
CA LEU A 417 24.05 6.20 -30.76
C LEU A 417 24.55 7.64 -30.91
N THR A 418 25.22 8.18 -29.90
CA THR A 418 25.75 9.56 -29.89
C THR A 418 27.25 9.64 -30.16
N ASP A 419 27.96 8.52 -30.06
CA ASP A 419 29.36 8.32 -30.50
C ASP A 419 29.39 7.77 -31.93
#